data_AF-A0A7J4T5W7-F1
#
_entry.id   AF-A0A7J4T5W7-F1
#
_cell.length_a   1.000
_cell.length_b   1.000
_cell.length_c   1.000
_cell.angle_alpha   90.00
_cell.angle_beta   90.00
_cell.angle_gamma   90.00
#
_symmetry.space_group_name_H-M   'P 1'
#
loop_
_entity.id
_entity.type
_entity.pdbx_description
1 polymer ?
#
loop_
_entity_poly.entity_id
_entity_poly.type
_entity_poly.pdbx_seq_one_letter_code
_entity_poly.pdbx_strand_id
1 'polypeptide(L)'
;ILGAIGLVKGINNMLIIRQEVLVAPICGILFCVGAVGFMSEEWQNMTSFEQIFSFLTVVVLAGGEVWLVFRGLLIGRLPLAWSQAGLVALRRGVISGEHGAIWCFERAWDLDEEHLNPMAWIALERIYKYLGNEEQHAYWSERLSESGGEGAVAKEWISAIEESLYDLKPMTE
;
A
#
# COMPACT_ATOMS: atom_id res chain seq x y z
N ILE A 1 -19.96 -21.05 6.36
CA ILE A 1 -18.73 -21.70 6.90
C ILE A 1 -17.49 -21.29 6.09
N LEU A 2 -17.43 -21.55 4.78
CA LEU A 2 -16.28 -21.17 3.94
C LEU A 2 -15.95 -19.67 4.01
N GLY A 3 -16.97 -18.79 3.92
CA GLY A 3 -16.79 -17.34 4.06
C GLY A 3 -16.21 -16.92 5.42
N ALA A 4 -16.63 -17.55 6.52
CA ALA A 4 -16.15 -17.23 7.87
C ALA A 4 -14.67 -17.63 8.07
N ILE A 5 -14.30 -18.84 7.62
CA ILE A 5 -12.90 -19.31 7.70
C ILE A 5 -12.00 -18.45 6.79
N GLY A 6 -12.47 -18.16 5.58
CA GLY A 6 -11.77 -17.27 4.64
C GLY A 6 -11.61 -15.84 5.17
N LEU A 7 -12.63 -15.31 5.86
CA LEU A 7 -12.58 -13.99 6.48
C LEU A 7 -11.53 -13.92 7.60
N VAL A 8 -11.50 -14.89 8.52
CA VAL A 8 -10.50 -14.91 9.61
C VAL A 8 -9.09 -15.04 9.04
N LYS A 9 -8.87 -15.95 8.09
CA LYS A 9 -7.57 -16.12 7.43
C LYS A 9 -7.19 -14.86 6.63
N GLY A 10 -8.15 -14.27 5.93
CA GLY A 10 -7.98 -13.03 5.16
C GLY A 10 -7.62 -11.84 6.05
N ILE A 11 -8.29 -11.67 7.20
CA ILE A 11 -7.95 -10.62 8.18
C ILE A 11 -6.53 -10.84 8.71
N ASN A 12 -6.16 -12.08 9.03
CA ASN A 12 -4.81 -12.38 9.50
C ASN A 12 -3.74 -12.09 8.43
N ASN A 13 -3.98 -12.53 7.20
CA ASN A 13 -3.10 -12.25 6.07
C ASN A 13 -3.04 -10.75 5.75
N MET A 14 -4.15 -10.03 5.88
CA MET A 14 -4.23 -8.59 5.64
C MET A 14 -3.52 -7.78 6.73
N LEU A 15 -3.73 -8.13 8.01
CA LEU A 15 -3.21 -7.36 9.14
C LEU A 15 -1.76 -7.70 9.49
N ILE A 16 -1.33 -8.95 9.29
CA ILE A 16 0.00 -9.42 9.68
C ILE A 16 0.91 -9.57 8.46
N ILE A 17 0.44 -10.23 7.40
CA ILE A 17 1.31 -10.65 6.27
C ILE A 17 1.29 -9.60 5.13
N ARG A 18 0.28 -8.75 5.06
CA ARG A 18 0.05 -7.67 4.06
C ARG A 18 0.14 -8.07 2.58
N GLN A 19 0.22 -9.36 2.24
CA GLN A 19 0.34 -9.83 0.84
C GLN A 19 -1.00 -10.11 0.14
N GLU A 20 -2.10 -10.26 0.88
CA GLU A 20 -3.38 -10.72 0.32
C GLU A 20 -4.56 -9.85 0.78
N VAL A 21 -4.53 -8.61 0.31
CA VAL A 21 -5.40 -7.55 0.82
C VAL A 21 -6.86 -7.67 0.32
N LEU A 22 -7.08 -8.42 -0.76
CA LEU A 22 -8.40 -8.64 -1.37
C LEU A 22 -9.16 -9.86 -0.80
N VAL A 23 -8.46 -10.80 -0.15
CA VAL A 23 -9.10 -12.03 0.34
C VAL A 23 -10.06 -11.71 1.49
N ALA A 24 -9.67 -10.83 2.41
CA ALA A 24 -10.52 -10.40 3.52
C ALA A 24 -11.88 -9.81 3.07
N PRO A 25 -11.94 -8.79 2.20
CA PRO A 25 -13.22 -8.24 1.76
C PRO A 25 -14.03 -9.21 0.87
N ILE A 26 -13.40 -10.02 0.02
CA ILE A 26 -14.15 -10.98 -0.82
C ILE A 26 -14.79 -12.08 0.03
N CYS A 27 -14.04 -12.65 0.99
CA CYS A 27 -14.58 -13.63 1.91
C CYS A 27 -15.59 -13.02 2.89
N GLY A 28 -15.38 -11.76 3.27
CA GLY A 28 -16.31 -10.97 4.08
C GLY A 28 -17.65 -10.76 3.40
N ILE A 29 -17.67 -10.35 2.13
CA ILE A 29 -18.88 -10.27 1.30
C ILE A 29 -19.61 -11.63 1.27
N LEU A 30 -18.89 -12.72 1.00
CA LEU A 30 -19.47 -14.07 0.99
C LEU A 30 -20.06 -14.47 2.35
N PHE A 31 -19.41 -14.07 3.45
CA PHE A 31 -19.92 -14.29 4.80
C PHE A 31 -21.18 -13.47 5.08
N CYS A 32 -21.18 -12.19 4.71
CA CYS A 32 -22.32 -11.29 4.88
C CYS A 32 -23.54 -11.75 4.07
N VAL A 33 -23.35 -12.16 2.81
CA VAL A 33 -24.43 -12.72 1.98
C VAL A 33 -25.03 -13.97 2.63
N GLY A 34 -24.19 -14.87 3.16
CA GLY A 34 -24.66 -16.06 3.86
C GLY A 34 -25.42 -15.74 5.15
N ALA A 35 -24.92 -14.81 5.96
CA ALA A 35 -25.53 -14.41 7.22
C ALA A 35 -26.88 -13.69 7.00
N VAL A 36 -26.90 -12.71 6.09
CA VAL A 36 -28.13 -11.99 5.71
C VAL A 36 -29.14 -12.92 5.06
N GLY A 37 -28.70 -13.83 4.19
CA GLY A 37 -29.57 -14.83 3.55
C GLY A 37 -30.28 -15.70 4.58
N PHE A 38 -29.54 -16.25 5.55
CA PHE A 38 -30.09 -17.05 6.64
C PHE A 38 -31.08 -16.25 7.51
N MET A 39 -30.72 -15.00 7.86
CA MET A 39 -31.58 -14.12 8.66
C MET A 39 -32.85 -13.70 7.92
N SER A 40 -32.78 -13.55 6.59
CA SER A 40 -33.93 -13.20 5.76
C SER A 40 -34.90 -14.36 5.62
N GLU A 41 -34.42 -15.60 5.60
CA GLU A 41 -35.27 -16.80 5.53
C GLU A 41 -36.08 -16.98 6.81
N GLU A 42 -35.44 -16.79 7.97
CA GLU A 42 -36.07 -16.97 9.28
C GLU A 42 -36.86 -15.73 9.76
N TRP A 43 -36.85 -14.63 9.00
CA TRP A 43 -37.39 -13.34 9.43
C TRP A 43 -38.85 -13.40 9.93
N GLN A 44 -39.69 -14.19 9.26
CA GLN A 44 -41.12 -14.32 9.59
C GLN A 44 -41.36 -15.20 10.83
N ASN A 45 -40.40 -16.06 11.18
CA ASN A 45 -40.49 -16.97 12.32
C ASN A 45 -39.87 -16.37 13.60
N MET A 46 -39.13 -15.25 13.46
CA MET A 46 -38.48 -14.55 14.56
C MET A 46 -39.46 -13.67 15.36
N THR A 47 -39.22 -13.58 16.66
CA THR A 47 -39.87 -12.61 17.53
C THR A 47 -39.40 -11.18 17.23
N SER A 48 -40.16 -10.17 17.66
CA SER A 48 -39.76 -8.76 17.46
C SER A 48 -38.39 -8.42 18.06
N PHE A 49 -38.01 -9.08 19.15
CA PHE A 49 -36.70 -8.88 19.76
C PHE A 49 -35.57 -9.46 18.91
N GLU A 50 -35.75 -10.68 18.38
CA GLU A 50 -34.80 -11.33 17.48
C GLU A 50 -34.64 -10.56 16.16
N GLN A 51 -35.73 -9.99 15.63
CA GLN A 51 -35.69 -9.14 14.43
C GLN A 51 -34.83 -7.88 14.65
N ILE A 52 -34.93 -7.24 15.82
CA ILE A 52 -34.10 -6.06 16.15
C ILE A 52 -32.62 -6.44 16.24
N PHE A 53 -32.30 -7.55 16.93
CA PHE A 53 -30.92 -8.01 17.05
C PHE A 53 -30.34 -8.47 15.70
N SER A 54 -31.17 -9.13 14.89
CA SER A 54 -30.85 -9.52 13.52
C SER A 54 -30.51 -8.30 12.67
N PHE A 55 -31.36 -7.27 12.69
CA PHE A 55 -31.09 -6.01 12.00
C PHE A 55 -29.79 -5.34 12.47
N LEU A 56 -29.56 -5.24 13.78
CA LEU A 56 -28.32 -4.68 14.33
C LEU A 56 -27.08 -5.45 13.87
N THR A 57 -27.17 -6.78 13.81
CA THR A 57 -26.09 -7.64 13.33
C THR A 57 -25.78 -7.35 11.87
N VAL A 58 -26.80 -7.21 11.01
CA VAL A 58 -26.60 -6.85 9.60
C VAL A 58 -25.92 -5.48 9.45
N VAL A 59 -26.32 -4.49 10.27
CA VAL A 59 -25.68 -3.16 10.26
C VAL A 59 -24.20 -3.25 10.65
N VAL A 60 -23.87 -4.01 11.69
CA VAL A 60 -22.47 -4.21 12.12
C VAL A 60 -21.66 -4.94 11.05
N LEU A 61 -22.23 -5.98 10.43
CA LEU A 61 -21.59 -6.70 9.33
C LEU A 61 -21.32 -5.78 8.14
N ALA A 62 -22.33 -5.01 7.70
CA ALA A 62 -22.17 -4.06 6.60
C ALA A 62 -21.10 -2.99 6.91
N GLY A 63 -21.10 -2.43 8.12
CA GLY A 63 -20.07 -1.47 8.56
C GLY A 63 -18.67 -2.09 8.61
N GLY A 64 -18.57 -3.33 9.08
CA GLY A 64 -17.33 -4.11 9.11
C GLY A 64 -16.77 -4.35 7.70
N GLU A 65 -17.62 -4.72 6.74
CA GLU A 65 -17.20 -4.90 5.34
C GLU A 65 -16.72 -3.61 4.70
N VAL A 66 -17.45 -2.51 4.88
CA VAL A 66 -17.02 -1.19 4.39
C VAL A 66 -15.63 -0.86 4.95
N TRP A 67 -15.44 -1.06 6.25
CA TRP A 67 -14.15 -0.83 6.89
C TRP A 67 -13.04 -1.75 6.33
N LEU A 68 -13.32 -3.04 6.09
CA LEU A 68 -12.36 -3.98 5.50
C LEU A 68 -11.94 -3.56 4.09
N VAL A 69 -12.90 -3.12 3.26
CA VAL A 69 -12.62 -2.65 1.90
C VAL A 69 -11.71 -1.43 1.92
N PHE A 70 -12.04 -0.41 2.72
CA PHE A 70 -11.21 0.79 2.83
C PHE A 70 -9.85 0.48 3.40
N ARG A 71 -9.78 -0.29 4.49
CA ARG A 71 -8.52 -0.64 5.14
C ARG A 71 -7.62 -1.47 4.22
N GLY A 72 -8.20 -2.40 3.48
CA GLY A 72 -7.48 -3.16 2.49
C GLY A 72 -6.93 -2.26 1.37
N LEU A 73 -7.78 -1.45 0.75
CA LEU A 73 -7.33 -0.58 -0.35
C LEU A 73 -6.29 0.47 0.07
N LEU A 74 -6.36 0.97 1.31
CA LEU A 74 -5.50 2.06 1.79
C LEU A 74 -4.11 1.60 2.26
N ILE A 75 -3.97 0.42 2.86
CA ILE A 75 -2.70 0.01 3.49
C ILE A 75 -1.67 -0.45 2.45
N GLY A 76 -2.05 -1.33 1.50
CA GLY A 76 -1.09 -1.92 0.56
C GLY A 76 -0.65 -1.02 -0.61
N ARG A 77 -1.10 0.24 -0.66
CA ARG A 77 -0.76 1.17 -1.76
C ARG A 77 -0.05 2.44 -1.30
N LEU A 78 0.16 2.65 -0.01
CA LEU A 78 0.74 3.91 0.47
C LEU A 78 2.21 4.07 0.03
N PRO A 79 3.11 3.09 0.23
CA PRO A 79 4.52 3.21 -0.19
C PRO A 79 4.66 3.32 -1.72
N LEU A 80 3.82 2.57 -2.45
CA LEU A 80 3.79 2.58 -3.90
C LEU A 80 3.24 3.90 -4.46
N ALA A 81 2.22 4.48 -3.83
CA ALA A 81 1.68 5.79 -4.19
C ALA A 81 2.69 6.91 -3.92
N TRP A 82 3.42 6.85 -2.80
CA TRP A 82 4.50 7.79 -2.51
C TRP A 82 5.64 7.70 -3.52
N SER A 83 6.05 6.48 -3.91
CA SER A 83 7.05 6.28 -4.97
C SER A 83 6.58 6.88 -6.31
N GLN A 84 5.32 6.66 -6.69
CA GLN A 84 4.75 7.24 -7.91
C GLN A 84 4.67 8.78 -7.84
N ALA A 85 4.27 9.34 -6.69
CA ALA A 85 4.25 10.77 -6.47
C ALA A 85 5.66 11.38 -6.56
N GLY A 86 6.67 10.69 -6.02
CA GLY A 86 8.08 11.05 -6.12
C GLY A 86 8.58 11.10 -7.57
N LEU A 87 8.24 10.09 -8.37
CA LEU A 87 8.59 10.06 -9.80
C LEU A 87 7.90 11.19 -10.58
N VAL A 88 6.64 11.50 -10.26
CA VAL A 88 5.93 12.62 -10.88
C VAL A 88 6.54 13.97 -10.49
N ALA A 89 6.94 14.15 -9.22
CA ALA A 89 7.64 15.35 -8.77
C ALA A 89 9.01 15.50 -9.45
N LEU A 90 9.74 14.39 -9.62
CA LEU A 90 11.02 14.34 -10.31
C LEU A 90 10.88 14.77 -11.78
N ARG A 91 9.89 14.23 -12.50
CA ARG A 91 9.57 14.63 -13.89
C ARG A 91 9.17 16.10 -14.03
N ARG A 92 8.64 16.70 -12.97
CA ARG A 92 8.31 18.14 -12.93
C ARG A 92 9.49 19.02 -12.55
N GLY A 93 10.64 18.43 -12.22
CA GLY A 93 11.83 19.14 -11.74
C GLY A 93 11.75 19.66 -10.32
N VAL A 94 10.80 19.18 -9.52
CA VAL A 94 10.69 19.52 -8.09
C VAL A 94 11.45 18.46 -7.29
N ILE A 95 12.76 18.64 -7.15
CA ILE A 95 13.63 17.66 -6.46
C ILE A 95 13.50 17.76 -4.93
N SER A 96 13.55 18.99 -4.40
CA SER A 96 13.58 19.30 -2.97
C SER A 96 12.38 20.15 -2.53
N GLY A 97 12.18 20.26 -1.22
CA GLY A 97 11.08 21.01 -0.60
C GLY A 97 9.90 20.14 -0.15
N GLU A 98 8.89 20.78 0.45
CA GLU A 98 7.64 20.12 0.85
C GLU A 98 6.92 19.59 -0.39
N HIS A 99 6.62 18.28 -0.42
CA HIS A 99 6.11 17.56 -1.59
C HIS A 99 7.07 17.44 -2.80
N GLY A 100 8.38 17.66 -2.60
CA GLY A 100 9.40 17.35 -3.61
C GLY A 100 9.67 15.86 -3.76
N ALA A 101 10.44 15.49 -4.79
CA ALA A 101 10.78 14.10 -5.09
C ALA A 101 11.42 13.38 -3.89
N ILE A 102 12.42 14.00 -3.25
CA ILE A 102 13.10 13.45 -2.07
C ILE A 102 12.10 13.20 -0.94
N TRP A 103 11.26 14.18 -0.62
CA TRP A 103 10.27 14.09 0.45
C TRP A 103 9.27 12.94 0.23
N CYS A 104 8.84 12.74 -1.02
CA CYS A 104 7.96 11.64 -1.39
C CYS A 104 8.68 10.29 -1.25
N PHE A 105 9.93 10.16 -1.73
CA PHE A 105 10.67 8.90 -1.64
C PHE A 105 11.09 8.54 -0.21
N GLU A 106 11.39 9.52 0.64
CA GLU A 106 11.65 9.30 2.07
C GLU A 106 10.43 8.73 2.82
N ARG A 107 9.22 9.02 2.34
CA ARG A 107 7.96 8.46 2.88
C ARG A 107 7.50 7.20 2.17
N ALA A 108 8.17 6.84 1.08
CA ALA A 108 7.82 5.70 0.25
C ALA A 108 8.44 4.38 0.72
N TRP A 109 9.30 4.41 1.73
CA TRP A 109 9.83 3.22 2.37
C TRP A 109 9.26 3.10 3.78
N ASP A 110 8.93 1.88 4.17
CA ASP A 110 8.37 1.55 5.49
C ASP A 110 9.16 0.34 6.04
N LEU A 111 9.46 0.35 7.33
CA LEU A 111 10.08 -0.79 8.01
C LEU A 111 9.18 -2.03 7.94
N ASP A 112 7.87 -1.83 7.81
CA ASP A 112 6.89 -2.90 7.69
C ASP A 112 6.80 -3.50 6.26
N GLU A 113 7.25 -2.80 5.21
CA GLU A 113 7.11 -3.19 3.80
C GLU A 113 8.46 -3.28 3.07
N GLU A 114 9.36 -4.10 3.63
CA GLU A 114 10.77 -4.21 3.22
C GLU A 114 11.01 -4.49 1.72
N HIS A 115 10.08 -5.16 1.03
CA HIS A 115 10.21 -5.51 -0.39
C HIS A 115 9.99 -4.34 -1.37
N LEU A 116 9.33 -3.26 -0.96
CA LEU A 116 9.14 -2.04 -1.76
C LEU A 116 10.25 -1.02 -1.51
N ASN A 117 10.98 -1.16 -0.41
CA ASN A 117 12.03 -0.23 0.01
C ASN A 117 13.17 -0.07 -1.02
N PRO A 118 13.63 -1.11 -1.74
CA PRO A 118 14.66 -0.96 -2.77
C PRO A 118 14.30 0.06 -3.86
N MET A 119 13.01 0.18 -4.22
CA MET A 119 12.54 1.14 -5.23
C MET A 119 12.70 2.60 -4.76
N ALA A 120 12.47 2.87 -3.48
CA ALA A 120 12.64 4.19 -2.90
C ALA A 120 14.13 4.51 -2.68
N TRP A 121 14.91 3.53 -2.20
CA TRP A 121 16.34 3.72 -1.93
C TRP A 121 17.15 3.99 -3.18
N ILE A 122 16.90 3.26 -4.28
CA ILE A 122 17.56 3.54 -5.56
C ILE A 122 17.20 4.94 -6.10
N ALA A 123 15.96 5.40 -5.89
CA ALA A 123 15.55 6.73 -6.28
C ALA A 123 16.30 7.81 -5.49
N LEU A 124 16.38 7.65 -4.16
CA LEU A 124 17.12 8.56 -3.28
C LEU A 124 18.61 8.56 -3.62
N GLU A 125 19.22 7.39 -3.77
CA GLU A 125 20.62 7.20 -4.14
C GLU A 125 20.97 7.95 -5.43
N ARG A 126 20.15 7.83 -6.49
CA ARG A 126 20.36 8.51 -7.78
C ARG A 126 20.09 10.00 -7.72
N ILE A 127 19.09 10.45 -6.97
CA ILE A 127 18.81 11.88 -6.77
C ILE A 127 19.96 12.54 -6.01
N TYR A 128 20.45 11.96 -4.91
CA TYR A 128 21.55 12.54 -4.15
C TYR A 128 22.88 12.53 -4.92
N LYS A 129 23.11 11.51 -5.75
CA LYS A 129 24.22 11.49 -6.70
C LYS A 129 24.13 12.64 -7.71
N TYR A 130 22.94 12.90 -8.27
CA TYR A 130 22.71 14.04 -9.16
C TYR A 130 22.96 15.39 -8.48
N LEU A 131 22.62 15.50 -7.19
CA LEU A 131 22.87 16.70 -6.38
C LEU A 131 24.33 16.85 -5.91
N GLY A 132 25.20 15.87 -6.14
CA GLY A 132 26.58 15.86 -5.64
C GLY A 132 26.71 15.69 -4.13
N ASN A 133 25.68 15.16 -3.46
CA ASN A 133 25.71 14.89 -2.02
C ASN A 133 26.21 13.47 -1.76
N GLU A 134 27.53 13.33 -1.63
CA GLU A 134 28.21 12.04 -1.43
C GLU A 134 27.83 11.35 -0.11
N GLU A 135 27.52 12.10 0.96
CA GLU A 135 27.16 11.54 2.26
C GLU A 135 25.82 10.78 2.17
N GLN A 136 24.80 11.44 1.63
CA GLN A 136 23.47 10.82 1.46
C GLN A 136 23.48 9.75 0.37
N HIS A 137 24.25 9.96 -0.71
CA HIS A 137 24.44 8.94 -1.74
C HIS A 137 25.01 7.64 -1.13
N ALA A 138 26.07 7.73 -0.34
CA ALA A 138 26.67 6.57 0.32
C ALA A 138 25.69 5.86 1.27
N TYR A 139 24.95 6.62 2.08
CA TYR A 139 23.98 6.09 3.03
C TYR A 139 22.86 5.27 2.35
N TRP A 140 22.27 5.81 1.28
CA TRP A 140 21.21 5.09 0.55
C TRP A 140 21.77 3.95 -0.31
N SER A 141 22.99 4.09 -0.84
CA SER A 141 23.68 3.02 -1.55
C SER A 141 23.99 1.82 -0.65
N GLU A 142 24.39 2.06 0.60
CA GLU A 142 24.65 1.00 1.58
C GLU A 142 23.37 0.19 1.84
N ARG A 143 22.25 0.87 2.15
CA ARG A 143 20.96 0.19 2.35
C ARG A 143 20.46 -0.57 1.12
N LEU A 144 20.62 0.01 -0.07
CA LEU A 144 20.26 -0.69 -1.30
C LEU A 144 21.07 -1.97 -1.45
N SER A 145 22.37 -1.94 -1.13
CA SER A 145 23.25 -3.11 -1.19
C SER A 145 22.84 -4.22 -0.23
N GLU A 146 22.37 -3.86 0.98
CA GLU A 146 21.87 -4.81 1.97
C GLU A 146 20.61 -5.56 1.50
N SER A 147 19.81 -4.96 0.61
CA SER A 147 18.56 -5.55 0.09
C SER A 147 18.68 -6.11 -1.33
N GLY A 148 19.90 -6.46 -1.77
CA GLY A 148 20.15 -7.12 -3.05
C GLY A 148 20.54 -6.17 -4.20
N GLY A 149 20.77 -4.89 -3.91
CA GLY A 149 21.30 -3.92 -4.85
C GLY A 149 20.30 -3.53 -5.95
N GLU A 150 20.83 -3.02 -7.06
CA GLU A 150 20.03 -2.71 -8.26
C GLU A 150 19.30 -3.94 -8.82
N GLY A 151 19.82 -5.16 -8.57
CA GLY A 151 19.21 -6.40 -9.01
C GLY A 151 17.87 -6.72 -8.35
N ALA A 152 17.57 -6.09 -7.21
CA ALA A 152 16.28 -6.21 -6.53
C ALA A 152 15.19 -5.30 -7.12
N VAL A 153 15.55 -4.40 -8.03
CA VAL A 153 14.65 -3.41 -8.61
C VAL A 153 14.43 -3.68 -10.11
N ALA A 154 13.20 -3.48 -10.58
CA ALA A 154 12.87 -3.60 -11.99
C ALA A 154 13.68 -2.58 -12.83
N LYS A 155 14.26 -3.03 -13.95
CA LYS A 155 15.10 -2.18 -14.81
C LYS A 155 14.32 -0.97 -15.33
N GLU A 156 13.04 -1.16 -15.63
CA GLU A 156 12.12 -0.12 -16.09
C GLU A 156 11.99 1.03 -15.08
N TRP A 157 12.06 0.73 -13.78
CA TRP A 157 12.01 1.74 -12.72
C TRP A 157 13.30 2.57 -12.67
N ILE A 158 14.45 1.90 -12.77
CA ILE A 158 15.77 2.55 -12.80
C ILE A 158 15.85 3.48 -14.01
N SER A 159 15.50 2.98 -15.19
CA SER A 159 15.48 3.78 -16.42
C SER A 159 14.54 4.97 -16.33
N ALA A 160 13.36 4.82 -15.70
CA ALA A 160 12.42 5.94 -15.53
C ALA A 160 12.98 7.04 -14.63
N ILE A 161 13.74 6.70 -13.58
CA ILE A 161 14.41 7.68 -12.71
C ILE A 161 15.56 8.36 -13.45
N GLU A 162 16.41 7.58 -14.12
CA GLU A 162 17.56 8.11 -14.87
C GLU A 162 17.12 9.04 -16.02
N GLU A 163 16.08 8.66 -16.77
CA GLU A 163 15.47 9.51 -17.81
C GLU A 163 14.91 10.80 -17.19
N SER A 164 14.18 10.68 -16.08
CA SER A 164 13.64 11.85 -15.38
C SER A 164 14.74 12.78 -14.87
N LEU A 165 15.89 12.24 -14.43
CA LEU A 165 17.06 13.03 -14.00
C LEU A 165 17.82 13.64 -15.19
N TYR A 166 17.92 12.92 -16.32
CA TYR A 166 18.56 13.41 -17.53
C TYR A 166 17.80 14.59 -18.16
N ASP A 167 16.46 14.53 -18.12
CA ASP A 167 15.58 15.60 -18.60
C ASP A 167 15.64 16.86 -17.73
N LEU A 168 16.13 16.74 -16.49
CA LEU A 168 16.45 17.92 -15.68
C LEU A 168 17.64 18.60 -16.32
N LYS A 169 17.44 19.85 -16.75
CA LYS A 169 18.56 20.70 -17.17
C LYS A 169 19.66 20.59 -16.11
N PRO A 170 20.93 20.37 -16.52
CA PRO A 170 22.03 20.40 -15.57
C PRO A 170 21.93 21.72 -14.80
N MET A 171 22.12 21.67 -13.48
CA MET A 171 22.39 22.86 -12.68
C MET A 171 23.68 23.49 -13.23
N THR A 172 23.54 24.31 -14.28
CA THR A 172 24.55 25.23 -14.73
C THR A 172 24.60 26.36 -13.71
N GLU A 173 25.73 26.41 -13.01
CA GLU A 173 26.34 27.51 -12.25
C GLU A 173 25.47 28.74 -11.92
#